data_AF-A0ABD1JD79-F1
#
_entry.id   AF-A0ABD1JD79-F1
#
_cell.length_a   1.000
_cell.length_b   1.000
_cell.length_c   1.000
_cell.angle_alpha   90.00
_cell.angle_beta   90.00
_cell.angle_gamma   90.00
#
_symmetry.space_group_name_H-M   'P 1'
#
loop_
_entity.id
_entity.type
_entity.pdbx_description
1 polymer ?
#
loop_
_entity_poly.entity_id
_entity_poly.type
_entity_poly.pdbx_seq_one_letter_code
_entity_poly.pdbx_strand_id
1 'polypeptide(L)'
;MGDADGDGGMGDVDGDGGMGDADRDGGMGATGLNWWHKSTGYGGHHFICIQSMDGMLMFFEQESYAFGRFLPGFLLPGPLCYCARTDTFLTVSSARQVESYRYETLAVATDADTKQEGEQQTKSSGKRLQADWTLVLGEVALDIVVSSFSPSTHGIFVLGERSLYCLKDNGQVRFMKKLEYNPSCFLPYAAVGEGTTNVLMANHNNRLLVYQDVTLKWAAQLASVPVAVRVANFQ
;
A
#
# COMPACT_ATOMS: atom_id res chain seq x y z
N MET A 1 4.02 -14.34 83.56
CA MET A 1 4.74 -13.17 84.09
C MET A 1 5.87 -12.87 83.12
N GLY A 2 5.75 -11.92 82.20
CA GLY A 2 4.67 -10.97 81.97
C GLY A 2 4.55 -10.67 80.47
N ASP A 3 3.36 -10.20 80.14
CA ASP A 3 2.81 -9.85 78.84
C ASP A 3 3.45 -8.58 78.24
N ALA A 4 3.38 -8.43 76.92
CA ALA A 4 2.81 -7.24 76.27
C ALA A 4 2.66 -7.48 74.76
N ASP A 5 1.44 -7.20 74.32
CA ASP A 5 0.86 -7.35 72.99
C ASP A 5 1.48 -6.46 71.91
N GLY A 6 1.32 -6.91 70.66
CA GLY A 6 1.62 -6.15 69.44
C GLY A 6 0.83 -6.71 68.27
N ASP A 7 -0.48 -6.42 68.27
CA ASP A 7 -1.45 -6.67 67.21
C ASP A 7 -1.13 -5.84 65.95
N GLY A 8 -1.39 -6.38 64.76
CA GLY A 8 -1.02 -5.70 63.51
C GLY A 8 -1.19 -6.49 62.21
N GLY A 9 -2.43 -6.87 61.91
CA GLY A 9 -3.03 -6.84 60.56
C GLY A 9 -2.33 -7.57 59.40
N MET A 10 -2.86 -8.75 59.06
CA MET A 10 -2.81 -9.30 57.70
C MET A 10 -3.55 -8.35 56.76
N GLY A 11 -2.80 -7.66 55.89
CA GLY A 11 -3.33 -6.92 54.75
C GLY A 11 -3.02 -7.69 53.48
N ASP A 12 -4.06 -8.28 52.89
CA ASP A 12 -4.07 -8.79 51.53
C ASP A 12 -3.72 -7.65 50.57
N VAL A 13 -2.56 -7.75 49.90
CA VAL A 13 -2.23 -6.85 48.79
C VAL A 13 -2.70 -7.55 47.53
N ASP A 14 -3.96 -7.31 47.19
CA ASP A 14 -4.47 -7.50 45.84
C ASP A 14 -3.67 -6.58 44.90
N GLY A 15 -2.69 -7.17 44.23
CA GLY A 15 -2.00 -6.56 43.11
C GLY A 15 -2.94 -6.54 41.90
N ASP A 16 -3.94 -5.67 41.94
CA ASP A 16 -4.75 -5.32 40.77
C ASP A 16 -3.87 -4.48 39.83
N GLY A 17 -3.06 -5.19 39.04
CA GLY A 17 -2.34 -4.64 37.92
C GLY A 17 -3.35 -4.21 36.87
N GLY A 18 -3.92 -3.03 37.09
CA GLY A 18 -4.82 -2.34 36.16
C GLY A 18 -4.16 -2.30 34.79
N MET A 19 -4.62 -3.22 33.95
CA MET A 19 -4.33 -3.29 32.53
C MET A 19 -4.82 -1.98 31.96
N GLY A 20 -3.89 -1.05 31.72
CA GLY A 20 -4.19 0.28 31.18
C GLY A 20 -5.10 0.12 29.99
N ASP A 21 -6.24 0.82 30.06
CA ASP A 21 -7.28 0.87 29.03
C ASP A 21 -6.63 1.06 27.66
N ALA A 22 -6.46 -0.05 26.94
CA ALA A 22 -6.12 -0.03 25.53
C ALA A 22 -7.34 0.53 24.81
N ASP A 23 -7.19 1.77 24.33
CA ASP A 23 -7.98 2.47 23.32
C ASP A 23 -9.18 1.66 22.78
N ARG A 24 -10.32 1.83 23.47
CA ARG A 24 -11.64 1.39 22.99
C ARG A 24 -12.25 2.34 21.95
N ASP A 25 -11.57 3.42 21.63
CA ASP A 25 -11.95 4.29 20.53
C ASP A 25 -11.19 3.82 19.29
N GLY A 26 -11.91 3.47 18.23
CA GLY A 26 -11.37 3.13 16.91
C GLY A 26 -10.66 4.29 16.21
N GLY A 27 -9.94 5.13 16.95
CA GLY A 27 -9.05 6.14 16.45
C GLY A 27 -7.81 5.50 15.85
N MET A 28 -7.47 5.88 14.63
CA MET A 28 -6.19 5.49 14.04
C MET A 28 -5.06 6.14 14.86
N GLY A 29 -4.27 5.32 15.56
CA GLY A 29 -3.05 5.75 16.26
C GLY A 29 -1.93 6.27 15.34
N ALA A 30 -2.18 6.35 14.02
CA ALA A 30 -1.27 6.89 13.01
C ALA A 30 -2.04 7.62 11.90
N THR A 31 -1.46 8.69 11.35
CA THR A 31 -2.04 9.43 10.22
C THR A 31 -1.92 8.63 8.93
N GLY A 32 -3.05 8.29 8.29
CA GLY A 32 -3.08 7.61 7.00
C GLY A 32 -2.87 8.56 5.82
N LEU A 33 -2.03 8.19 4.84
CA LEU A 33 -1.76 9.00 3.65
C LEU A 33 -2.54 8.54 2.41
N ASN A 34 -2.61 7.23 2.20
CA ASN A 34 -3.36 6.62 1.10
C ASN A 34 -3.99 5.31 1.58
N TRP A 35 -5.03 4.86 0.86
CA TRP A 35 -5.71 3.61 1.17
C TRP A 35 -6.13 2.88 -0.10
N TRP A 36 -6.27 1.56 0.04
CA TRP A 36 -6.83 0.71 -1.00
C TRP A 36 -7.98 -0.13 -0.42
N HIS A 37 -8.94 -0.49 -1.28
CA HIS A 37 -10.11 -1.29 -0.90
C HIS A 37 -10.33 -2.49 -1.81
N LYS A 38 -10.53 -3.66 -1.20
CA LYS A 38 -11.08 -4.87 -1.82
C LYS A 38 -12.53 -4.98 -1.44
N SER A 39 -13.37 -5.33 -2.41
CA SER A 39 -14.58 -6.10 -2.14
C SER A 39 -14.39 -7.48 -2.75
N THR A 40 -14.44 -8.54 -1.95
CA THR A 40 -14.77 -9.84 -2.52
C THR A 40 -16.27 -9.82 -2.88
N GLY A 41 -16.69 -10.59 -3.88
CA GLY A 41 -18.10 -10.63 -4.33
C GLY A 41 -19.05 -11.23 -3.28
N TYR A 42 -20.07 -11.98 -3.74
CA TYR A 42 -21.11 -12.64 -2.94
C TYR A 42 -20.61 -13.08 -1.55
N GLY A 43 -20.79 -12.23 -0.53
CA GLY A 43 -20.17 -12.38 0.79
C GLY A 43 -19.89 -11.05 1.51
N GLY A 44 -19.67 -9.94 0.80
CA GLY A 44 -19.62 -8.60 1.40
C GLY A 44 -18.42 -8.35 2.34
N HIS A 45 -17.33 -9.10 2.18
CA HIS A 45 -16.11 -8.86 2.94
C HIS A 45 -15.31 -7.73 2.29
N HIS A 46 -15.26 -6.61 2.99
CA HIS A 46 -14.51 -5.42 2.60
C HIS A 46 -13.18 -5.42 3.33
N PHE A 47 -12.10 -5.28 2.57
CA PHE A 47 -10.75 -5.17 3.12
C PHE A 47 -10.22 -3.79 2.81
N ILE A 48 -9.67 -3.12 3.82
CA ILE A 48 -9.01 -1.83 3.65
C ILE A 48 -7.56 -2.00 4.10
N CYS A 49 -6.63 -1.49 3.29
CA CYS A 49 -5.25 -1.31 3.71
C CYS A 49 -4.95 0.19 3.72
N ILE A 50 -4.38 0.68 4.80
CA ILE A 50 -4.00 2.07 4.98
C ILE A 50 -2.49 2.14 5.18
N GLN A 51 -1.81 2.99 4.41
CA GLN A 51 -0.42 3.33 4.66
C GLN A 51 -0.34 4.54 5.58
N SER A 52 0.32 4.39 6.72
CA SER A 52 0.65 5.50 7.61
C SER A 52 1.87 6.29 7.11
N MET A 53 2.04 7.50 7.65
CA MET A 53 3.18 8.38 7.33
C MET A 53 4.54 7.82 7.73
N ASP A 54 4.60 6.93 8.72
CA ASP A 54 5.81 6.24 9.19
C ASP A 54 6.04 4.88 8.52
N GLY A 55 5.18 4.50 7.58
CA GLY A 55 5.38 3.33 6.71
C GLY A 55 4.79 2.03 7.23
N MET A 56 3.88 2.09 8.20
CA MET A 56 3.04 0.95 8.58
C MET A 56 1.90 0.77 7.56
N LEU A 57 1.74 -0.44 7.05
CA LEU A 57 0.53 -0.90 6.37
C LEU A 57 -0.42 -1.49 7.41
N MET A 58 -1.55 -0.83 7.64
CA MET A 58 -2.60 -1.26 8.56
C MET A 58 -3.75 -1.91 7.78
N PHE A 59 -4.11 -3.13 8.16
CA PHE A 59 -5.13 -3.93 7.50
C PHE A 59 -6.39 -4.00 8.35
N PHE A 60 -7.53 -3.75 7.71
CA PHE A 60 -8.85 -3.79 8.32
C PHE A 60 -9.74 -4.75 7.52
N GLU A 61 -10.43 -5.61 8.25
CA GLU A 61 -11.46 -6.51 7.74
C GLU A 61 -12.81 -6.00 8.23
N GLN A 62 -13.58 -5.38 7.33
CA GLN A 62 -14.84 -4.70 7.63
C GLN A 62 -14.67 -3.64 8.73
N GLU A 63 -15.22 -3.89 9.91
CA GLU A 63 -15.17 -2.98 11.06
C GLU A 63 -14.02 -3.29 12.03
N SER A 64 -13.25 -4.35 11.77
CA SER A 64 -12.21 -4.84 12.69
C SER A 64 -10.80 -4.59 12.15
N TYR A 65 -9.91 -4.10 13.01
CA TYR A 65 -8.48 -4.10 12.74
C TYR A 65 -7.95 -5.54 12.75
N ALA A 66 -7.22 -5.92 11.71
CA ALA A 66 -6.64 -7.26 11.60
C ALA A 66 -5.18 -7.28 12.07
N PHE A 67 -4.30 -6.53 11.40
CA PHE A 67 -2.87 -6.45 11.74
C PHE A 67 -2.20 -5.24 11.05
N GLY A 68 -0.97 -4.95 11.45
CA GLY A 68 -0.16 -3.87 10.92
C GLY A 68 1.27 -4.35 10.63
N ARG A 69 1.91 -3.86 9.55
CA ARG A 69 3.29 -4.21 9.21
C ARG A 69 4.08 -3.01 8.73
N PHE A 70 5.27 -2.81 9.28
CA PHE A 70 6.20 -1.81 8.78
C PHE A 70 6.87 -2.24 7.48
N LEU A 71 6.86 -1.35 6.49
CA LEU A 71 7.61 -1.53 5.26
C LEU A 71 9.12 -1.45 5.54
N PRO A 72 9.93 -2.39 5.04
CA PRO A 72 11.38 -2.35 5.23
C PRO A 72 12.02 -1.22 4.42
N GLY A 73 13.01 -0.54 4.97
CA GLY A 73 13.75 0.51 4.24
C GLY A 73 12.92 1.76 3.94
N PHE A 74 11.86 1.99 4.73
CA PHE A 74 10.97 3.12 4.57
C PHE A 74 11.65 4.45 4.95
N LEU A 75 11.29 5.52 4.22
CA LEU A 75 11.70 6.89 4.53
C LEU A 75 10.53 7.86 4.33
N LEU A 76 9.91 7.80 3.14
CA LEU A 76 8.69 8.52 2.82
C LEU A 76 7.68 7.57 2.16
N PRO A 77 6.38 7.78 2.40
CA PRO A 77 5.33 6.98 1.79
C PRO A 77 5.23 7.26 0.29
N GLY A 78 5.26 6.17 -0.49
CA GLY A 78 5.00 6.20 -1.93
C GLY A 78 3.57 5.82 -2.28
N PRO A 79 3.21 5.84 -3.58
CA PRO A 79 1.89 5.42 -4.01
C PRO A 79 1.71 3.91 -3.73
N LEU A 80 0.53 3.53 -3.24
CA LEU A 80 0.16 2.17 -2.86
C LEU A 80 -0.98 1.66 -3.74
N CYS A 81 -0.86 0.44 -4.27
CA CYS A 81 -1.99 -0.25 -4.89
C CYS A 81 -1.96 -1.74 -4.57
N TYR A 82 -3.06 -2.44 -4.84
CA TYR A 82 -3.15 -3.87 -4.67
C TYR A 82 -3.49 -4.55 -6.01
N CYS A 83 -2.81 -5.66 -6.27
CA CYS A 83 -3.05 -6.53 -7.40
C CYS A 83 -3.83 -7.76 -6.96
N ALA A 84 -5.14 -7.79 -7.25
CA ALA A 84 -6.02 -8.89 -6.86
C ALA A 84 -5.64 -10.24 -7.47
N ARG A 85 -5.01 -10.24 -8.64
CA ARG A 85 -4.66 -11.47 -9.35
C ARG A 85 -3.47 -12.19 -8.74
N THR A 86 -2.51 -11.46 -8.17
CA THR A 86 -1.35 -12.05 -7.48
C THR A 86 -1.47 -11.98 -5.96
N ASP A 87 -2.54 -11.38 -5.44
CA ASP A 87 -2.75 -11.12 -4.02
C ASP A 87 -1.56 -10.37 -3.38
N THR A 88 -1.10 -9.32 -4.07
CA THR A 88 0.06 -8.53 -3.66
C THR A 88 -0.27 -7.05 -3.49
N PHE A 89 0.36 -6.45 -2.49
CA PHE A 89 0.48 -5.00 -2.35
C PHE A 89 1.73 -4.52 -3.07
N LEU A 90 1.58 -3.44 -3.82
CA LEU A 90 2.62 -2.83 -4.64
C LEU A 90 2.81 -1.40 -4.17
N THR A 91 4.05 -1.03 -3.90
CA THR A 91 4.42 0.33 -3.52
C THR A 91 5.69 0.76 -4.25
N VAL A 92 5.99 2.05 -4.23
CA VAL A 92 7.27 2.59 -4.71
C VAL A 92 7.98 3.29 -3.57
N SER A 93 9.11 2.74 -3.12
CA SER A 93 9.83 3.31 -1.99
C SER A 93 10.69 4.52 -2.37
N SER A 94 11.18 5.23 -1.36
CA SER A 94 12.09 6.39 -1.56
C SER A 94 13.44 6.00 -2.20
N ALA A 95 13.77 4.70 -2.22
CA ALA A 95 14.89 4.16 -2.98
C ALA A 95 14.61 4.10 -4.51
N ARG A 96 13.46 4.61 -4.97
CA ARG A 96 13.04 4.68 -6.37
C ARG A 96 12.90 3.29 -6.99
N GLN A 97 12.33 2.36 -6.23
CA GLN A 97 12.09 0.99 -6.64
C GLN A 97 10.63 0.60 -6.37
N VAL A 98 10.03 -0.13 -7.31
CA VAL A 98 8.75 -0.80 -7.11
C VAL A 98 9.01 -2.02 -6.25
N GLU A 99 8.19 -2.23 -5.24
CA GLU A 99 8.29 -3.34 -4.29
C GLU A 99 6.94 -4.07 -4.26
N SER A 100 6.99 -5.40 -4.34
CA SER A 100 5.81 -6.26 -4.30
C SER A 100 5.81 -7.11 -3.04
N TYR A 101 4.71 -7.07 -2.27
CA TYR A 101 4.55 -7.80 -1.03
C TYR A 101 3.28 -8.66 -1.11
N ARG A 102 3.43 -9.98 -1.02
CA ARG A 102 2.28 -10.90 -0.93
C ARG A 102 1.52 -10.66 0.36
N TYR A 103 0.19 -10.65 0.30
CA TYR A 103 -0.67 -10.45 1.47
C TYR A 103 -0.42 -11.52 2.55
N GLU A 104 -0.31 -12.79 2.16
CA GLU A 104 0.03 -13.88 3.07
C GLU A 104 1.35 -13.61 3.83
N THR A 105 2.39 -13.16 3.12
CA THR A 105 3.69 -12.81 3.72
C THR A 105 3.54 -11.65 4.71
N LEU A 106 2.73 -10.64 4.39
CA LEU A 106 2.46 -9.52 5.30
C LEU A 106 1.73 -10.02 6.56
N ALA A 107 0.71 -10.86 6.42
CA ALA A 107 -0.07 -11.38 7.54
C ALA A 107 0.80 -12.16 8.54
N VAL A 108 1.71 -13.00 8.06
CA VAL A 108 2.53 -13.88 8.91
C VAL A 108 3.87 -13.28 9.35
N ALA A 109 4.31 -12.17 8.74
CA ALA A 109 5.55 -11.51 9.14
C ALA A 109 5.48 -11.03 10.60
N THR A 110 6.59 -11.04 11.31
CA THR A 110 6.69 -10.48 12.67
C THR A 110 7.46 -9.16 12.63
N ASP A 111 6.98 -8.14 13.33
CA ASP A 111 7.72 -6.88 13.46
C ASP A 111 9.05 -7.14 14.19
N ALA A 112 10.15 -6.74 13.56
CA ALA A 112 11.49 -7.00 14.09
C ALA A 112 11.83 -6.10 15.30
N ASP A 113 11.13 -4.97 15.43
CA ASP A 113 11.54 -3.85 16.30
C ASP A 113 10.75 -3.75 17.62
N THR A 114 9.83 -4.67 17.92
CA THR A 114 9.15 -4.72 19.23
C THR A 114 9.96 -5.46 20.31
N LYS A 115 11.22 -5.82 20.05
CA LYS A 115 12.11 -6.40 21.07
C LYS A 115 12.67 -5.32 21.98
N GLN A 116 11.82 -4.79 22.86
CA GLN A 116 12.31 -4.23 24.11
C GLN A 116 12.74 -5.37 25.05
N GLU A 117 13.76 -5.07 25.83
CA GLU A 117 14.56 -5.94 26.68
C GLU A 117 13.71 -6.78 27.64
N GLY A 118 13.79 -8.11 27.54
CA GLY A 118 13.07 -9.02 28.44
C GLY A 118 13.23 -10.48 28.02
N GLU A 119 14.28 -11.10 28.56
CA GLU A 119 14.47 -12.52 28.88
C GLU A 119 13.82 -13.64 28.04
N GLN A 120 14.68 -14.62 27.71
CA GLN A 120 14.41 -15.99 27.22
C GLN A 120 14.07 -16.17 25.73
N GLN A 121 15.13 -16.51 24.99
CA GLN A 121 15.12 -17.06 23.65
C GLN A 121 14.28 -18.35 23.58
N THR A 122 13.02 -18.24 23.19
CA THR A 122 12.31 -19.33 22.50
C THR A 122 12.48 -19.16 21.00
N LYS A 123 12.91 -20.22 20.33
CA LYS A 123 13.28 -20.28 18.90
C LYS A 123 12.08 -20.08 17.96
N SER A 124 11.61 -18.84 17.79
CA SER A 124 10.88 -18.42 16.60
C SER A 124 11.71 -17.35 15.88
N SER A 125 12.54 -17.77 14.93
CA SER A 125 13.21 -16.83 14.02
C SER A 125 12.15 -16.24 13.09
N GLY A 126 11.46 -15.20 13.54
CA GLY A 126 10.57 -14.41 12.70
C GLY A 126 11.33 -13.91 11.48
N LYS A 127 10.89 -14.29 10.27
CA LYS A 127 11.51 -13.81 9.04
C LYS A 127 11.14 -12.35 8.86
N ARG A 128 12.15 -11.49 8.76
CA ARG A 128 11.98 -10.07 8.41
C ARG A 128 11.18 -9.97 7.11
N LEU A 129 10.21 -9.05 7.07
CA LEU A 129 9.42 -8.79 5.86
C LEU A 129 10.36 -8.45 4.69
N GLN A 130 10.21 -9.18 3.59
CA GLN A 130 10.98 -8.99 2.36
C GLN A 130 10.02 -8.91 1.18
N ALA A 131 10.32 -8.03 0.22
CA ALA A 131 9.58 -7.97 -1.02
C ALA A 131 9.78 -9.26 -1.83
N ASP A 132 8.70 -9.74 -2.45
CA ASP A 132 8.70 -10.90 -3.35
C ASP A 132 9.55 -10.63 -4.60
N TRP A 133 9.46 -9.40 -5.12
CA TRP A 133 10.34 -8.87 -6.14
C TRP A 133 10.47 -7.35 -6.00
N THR A 134 11.55 -6.82 -6.58
CA THR A 134 11.79 -5.37 -6.67
C THR A 134 12.22 -4.98 -8.08
N LEU A 135 11.90 -3.75 -8.48
CA LEU A 135 12.35 -3.16 -9.75
C LEU A 135 12.78 -1.72 -9.52
N VAL A 136 14.05 -1.42 -9.78
CA VAL A 136 14.57 -0.04 -9.70
C VAL A 136 14.10 0.77 -10.91
N LEU A 137 13.33 1.83 -10.66
CA LEU A 137 12.89 2.79 -11.68
C LEU A 137 13.97 3.83 -11.96
N GLY A 138 14.71 4.22 -10.92
CA GLY A 138 15.69 5.30 -10.97
C GLY A 138 15.07 6.70 -10.90
N GLU A 139 13.75 6.80 -10.76
CA GLU A 139 12.97 8.03 -10.61
C GLU A 139 11.86 7.87 -9.55
N VAL A 140 11.33 8.99 -9.06
CA VAL A 140 10.19 8.99 -8.13
C VAL A 140 8.92 8.65 -8.91
N ALA A 141 8.02 7.87 -8.29
CA ALA A 141 6.71 7.58 -8.83
C ALA A 141 5.67 8.56 -8.28
N LEU A 142 4.83 9.08 -9.18
CA LEU A 142 3.67 9.91 -8.86
C LEU A 142 2.46 9.03 -8.49
N ASP A 143 2.25 7.94 -9.24
CA ASP A 143 1.08 7.08 -9.06
C ASP A 143 1.35 5.66 -9.60
N ILE A 144 0.63 4.68 -9.05
CA ILE A 144 0.69 3.26 -9.44
C ILE A 144 -0.72 2.70 -9.55
N VAL A 145 -1.01 2.09 -10.71
CA VAL A 145 -2.34 1.55 -11.01
C VAL A 145 -2.21 0.14 -11.60
N VAL A 146 -2.90 -0.81 -10.99
CA VAL A 146 -3.09 -2.13 -11.59
C VAL A 146 -4.31 -2.08 -12.50
N SER A 147 -4.11 -2.42 -13.76
CA SER A 147 -5.19 -2.59 -14.72
C SER A 147 -5.46 -4.07 -14.96
N SER A 148 -6.74 -4.43 -15.03
CA SER A 148 -7.18 -5.79 -15.34
C SER A 148 -8.46 -5.73 -16.17
N PHE A 149 -8.34 -5.38 -17.45
CA PHE A 149 -9.49 -5.32 -18.37
C PHE A 149 -9.93 -6.71 -18.82
N SER A 150 -8.98 -7.64 -18.94
CA SER A 150 -9.23 -9.04 -19.27
C SER A 150 -8.07 -9.90 -18.74
N PRO A 151 -8.22 -11.24 -18.68
CA PRO A 151 -7.13 -12.12 -18.28
C PRO A 151 -5.84 -11.95 -19.11
N SER A 152 -5.98 -11.66 -20.41
CA SER A 152 -4.85 -11.47 -21.34
C SER A 152 -4.33 -10.03 -21.37
N THR A 153 -5.11 -9.06 -20.90
CA THR A 153 -4.76 -7.63 -20.83
C THR A 153 -4.79 -7.14 -19.39
N HIS A 154 -3.77 -7.55 -18.63
CA HIS A 154 -3.46 -7.02 -17.31
C HIS A 154 -2.12 -6.29 -17.35
N GLY A 155 -1.87 -5.35 -16.45
CA GLY A 155 -0.56 -4.73 -16.30
C GLY A 155 -0.48 -3.84 -15.07
N ILE A 156 0.69 -3.80 -14.45
CA ILE A 156 1.01 -2.87 -13.37
C ILE A 156 1.60 -1.63 -14.03
N PHE A 157 0.89 -0.52 -13.98
CA PHE A 157 1.36 0.74 -14.53
C PHE A 157 1.94 1.62 -13.43
N VAL A 158 3.12 2.17 -13.68
CA VAL A 158 3.77 3.12 -12.77
C VAL A 158 4.03 4.42 -13.54
N LEU A 159 3.49 5.52 -13.05
CA LEU A 159 3.77 6.85 -13.57
C LEU A 159 4.92 7.45 -12.76
N GLY A 160 6.08 7.60 -13.38
CA GLY A 160 7.19 8.38 -12.86
C GLY A 160 7.09 9.86 -13.23
N GLU A 161 8.04 10.65 -12.75
CA GLU A 161 8.20 12.07 -13.14
C GLU A 161 8.55 12.26 -14.62
N ARG A 162 9.22 11.27 -15.23
CA ARG A 162 9.81 11.35 -16.58
C ARG A 162 9.47 10.14 -17.44
N SER A 163 8.91 9.07 -16.89
CA SER A 163 8.63 7.85 -17.62
C SER A 163 7.31 7.20 -17.20
N LEU A 164 6.62 6.58 -18.15
CA LEU A 164 5.53 5.65 -17.90
C LEU A 164 6.06 4.22 -18.05
N TYR A 165 5.84 3.38 -17.04
CA TYR A 165 6.20 1.97 -17.06
C TYR A 165 4.93 1.11 -17.11
N CYS A 166 4.96 0.04 -17.89
CA CYS A 166 4.03 -1.07 -17.78
C CYS A 166 4.81 -2.32 -17.42
N LEU A 167 4.50 -2.93 -16.28
CA LEU A 167 5.15 -4.11 -15.75
C LEU A 167 4.23 -5.33 -15.84
N LYS A 168 4.85 -6.49 -15.96
CA LYS A 168 4.25 -7.80 -15.68
C LYS A 168 4.29 -8.05 -14.17
N ASP A 169 3.65 -9.12 -13.73
CA ASP A 169 3.42 -9.37 -12.29
C ASP A 169 4.62 -9.93 -11.57
N ASN A 170 5.58 -10.44 -12.33
CA ASN A 170 6.89 -10.82 -11.85
C ASN A 170 7.86 -9.63 -11.79
N GLY A 171 7.36 -8.40 -11.94
CA GLY A 171 8.17 -7.18 -11.93
C GLY A 171 8.93 -6.89 -13.23
N GLN A 172 8.85 -7.75 -14.25
CA GLN A 172 9.52 -7.49 -15.52
C GLN A 172 8.83 -6.36 -16.29
N VAL A 173 9.63 -5.45 -16.84
CA VAL A 173 9.14 -4.37 -17.71
C VAL A 173 8.58 -4.97 -19.00
N ARG A 174 7.31 -4.73 -19.29
CA ARG A 174 6.67 -5.04 -20.58
C ARG A 174 7.03 -3.97 -21.61
N PHE A 175 6.86 -2.70 -21.24
CA PHE A 175 7.33 -1.55 -22.00
C PHE A 175 7.56 -0.36 -21.08
N MET A 176 8.32 0.61 -21.58
CA MET A 176 8.53 1.90 -20.93
C MET A 176 8.46 3.01 -21.99
N LYS A 177 7.77 4.10 -21.67
CA LYS A 177 7.71 5.32 -22.48
C LYS A 177 8.35 6.45 -21.71
N LYS A 178 9.48 6.96 -22.21
CA LYS A 178 10.02 8.26 -21.78
C LYS A 178 9.07 9.38 -22.16
N LEU A 179 8.71 10.22 -21.21
CA LEU A 179 7.84 11.39 -21.38
C LEU A 179 8.69 12.62 -21.69
N GLU A 180 8.20 13.46 -22.60
CA GLU A 180 8.86 14.72 -23.00
C GLU A 180 8.17 15.94 -22.34
N TYR A 181 7.41 15.69 -21.29
CA TYR A 181 6.64 16.65 -20.53
C TYR A 181 6.49 16.15 -19.09
N ASN A 182 6.14 17.05 -18.18
CA ASN A 182 5.88 16.69 -16.78
C ASN A 182 4.43 16.18 -16.65
N PRO A 183 4.21 14.88 -16.41
CA PRO A 183 2.87 14.36 -16.21
C PRO A 183 2.29 14.85 -14.88
N SER A 184 0.97 14.98 -14.80
CA SER A 184 0.27 15.40 -13.58
C SER A 184 -0.58 14.27 -12.99
N CYS A 185 -1.26 13.48 -13.84
CA CYS A 185 -1.96 12.26 -13.45
C CYS A 185 -2.16 11.35 -14.67
N PHE A 186 -2.53 10.09 -14.43
CA PHE A 186 -2.81 9.15 -15.50
C PHE A 186 -3.90 8.14 -15.13
N LEU A 187 -4.43 7.43 -16.12
CA LEU A 187 -5.39 6.34 -15.93
C LEU A 187 -5.34 5.36 -17.11
N PRO A 188 -4.88 4.11 -16.91
CA PRO A 188 -5.21 3.02 -17.82
C PRO A 188 -6.72 2.80 -17.78
N TYR A 189 -7.43 2.88 -18.91
CA TYR A 189 -8.90 2.89 -18.90
C TYR A 189 -9.59 1.86 -19.80
N ALA A 190 -8.91 1.32 -20.82
CA ALA A 190 -9.52 0.31 -21.69
C ALA A 190 -8.47 -0.59 -22.36
N ALA A 191 -8.84 -1.83 -22.65
CA ALA A 191 -8.15 -2.67 -23.63
C ALA A 191 -8.85 -2.53 -24.99
N VAL A 192 -8.11 -2.16 -26.04
CA VAL A 192 -8.68 -1.83 -27.36
C VAL A 192 -8.25 -2.82 -28.46
N GLY A 193 -7.36 -3.75 -28.14
CA GLY A 193 -6.93 -4.84 -29.02
C GLY A 193 -6.20 -5.93 -28.23
N GLU A 194 -5.80 -7.02 -28.89
CA GLU A 194 -5.06 -8.10 -28.24
C GLU A 194 -3.75 -7.58 -27.61
N GLY A 195 -3.71 -7.54 -26.28
CA GLY A 195 -2.51 -7.16 -25.52
C GLY A 195 -2.27 -5.66 -25.33
N THR A 196 -3.02 -4.77 -26.00
CA THR A 196 -2.78 -3.32 -25.93
C THR A 196 -3.70 -2.63 -24.93
N THR A 197 -3.17 -1.64 -24.21
CA THR A 197 -3.92 -0.88 -23.21
C THR A 197 -3.93 0.60 -23.57
N ASN A 198 -5.11 1.21 -23.54
CA ASN A 198 -5.26 2.65 -23.64
C ASN A 198 -5.08 3.31 -22.28
N VAL A 199 -4.29 4.37 -22.27
CA VAL A 199 -3.94 5.15 -21.09
C VAL A 199 -4.24 6.63 -21.35
N LEU A 200 -5.04 7.23 -20.47
CA LEU A 200 -5.18 8.68 -20.38
C LEU A 200 -3.99 9.23 -19.60
N MET A 201 -3.39 10.29 -20.10
CA MET A 201 -2.26 10.98 -19.46
C MET A 201 -2.47 12.48 -19.51
N ALA A 202 -2.52 13.10 -18.34
CA ALA A 202 -2.56 14.54 -18.19
C ALA A 202 -1.17 15.09 -17.86
N ASN A 203 -0.92 16.35 -18.19
CA ASN A 203 0.34 17.01 -17.90
C ASN A 203 0.17 18.47 -17.44
N HIS A 204 1.25 19.03 -16.92
CA HIS A 204 1.31 20.41 -16.41
C HIS A 204 1.19 21.50 -17.48
N ASN A 205 1.10 21.14 -18.76
CA ASN A 205 0.85 22.07 -19.87
C ASN A 205 -0.63 22.13 -20.25
N ASN A 206 -1.52 21.75 -19.33
CA ASN A 206 -2.97 21.67 -19.54
C ASN A 206 -3.34 20.77 -20.72
N ARG A 207 -2.62 19.67 -20.98
CA ARG A 207 -2.98 18.73 -22.06
C ARG A 207 -3.40 17.38 -21.51
N LEU A 208 -4.40 16.80 -22.17
CA LEU A 208 -4.82 15.41 -22.00
C LEU A 208 -4.45 14.63 -23.25
N LEU A 209 -3.80 13.49 -23.05
CA LEU A 209 -3.26 12.64 -24.09
C LEU A 209 -3.86 11.24 -23.92
N VAL A 210 -4.21 10.59 -25.03
CA VAL A 210 -4.58 9.17 -25.06
C VAL A 210 -3.46 8.42 -25.75
N TYR A 211 -2.81 7.54 -25.01
CA TYR A 211 -1.85 6.59 -25.53
C TYR A 211 -2.50 5.23 -25.72
N GLN A 212 -2.13 4.52 -26.76
CA GLN A 212 -2.26 3.07 -26.87
C GLN A 212 -0.86 2.50 -26.69
N ASP A 213 -0.61 1.86 -25.54
CA ASP A 213 0.73 1.53 -25.03
C ASP A 213 1.69 2.74 -25.06
N VAL A 214 2.60 2.79 -26.02
CA VAL A 214 3.59 3.87 -26.18
C VAL A 214 3.24 4.85 -27.30
N THR A 215 2.20 4.56 -28.08
CA THR A 215 1.80 5.33 -29.26
C THR A 215 0.72 6.34 -28.91
N LEU A 216 0.98 7.63 -29.18
CA LEU A 216 -0.02 8.68 -29.02
C LEU A 216 -1.14 8.50 -30.07
N LYS A 217 -2.40 8.47 -29.63
CA LYS A 217 -3.58 8.32 -30.48
C LYS A 217 -4.44 9.57 -30.53
N TRP A 218 -4.50 10.31 -29.43
CA TRP A 218 -5.31 11.52 -29.35
C TRP A 218 -4.72 12.51 -28.34
N ALA A 219 -4.99 13.79 -28.55
CA ALA A 219 -4.58 14.86 -27.67
C ALA A 219 -5.62 15.98 -27.67
N ALA A 220 -5.86 16.58 -26.51
CA ALA A 220 -6.62 17.82 -26.39
C ALA A 220 -6.00 18.78 -25.37
N GLN A 221 -6.31 20.05 -25.58
CA GLN A 221 -6.03 21.12 -24.65
C GLN A 221 -7.18 21.22 -23.63
N LEU A 222 -6.84 21.32 -22.36
CA LEU A 222 -7.74 21.54 -21.24
C LEU A 222 -7.63 22.99 -20.75
N ALA A 223 -8.61 23.40 -19.96
CA ALA A 223 -8.64 24.73 -19.35
C ALA A 223 -7.69 24.86 -18.14
N SER A 224 -7.33 23.75 -17.49
CA SER A 224 -6.48 23.70 -16.30
C SER A 224 -5.72 22.37 -16.21
N VAL A 225 -4.74 22.28 -15.30
CA VAL A 225 -3.94 21.08 -15.05
C VAL A 225 -4.77 20.07 -14.25
N PRO A 226 -5.07 18.87 -14.78
CA PRO A 226 -5.77 17.83 -14.03
C PRO A 226 -4.85 17.18 -12.98
N VAL A 227 -5.36 17.03 -11.76
CA VAL A 227 -4.71 16.25 -10.68
C VAL A 227 -5.24 14.82 -10.59
N ALA A 228 -6.41 14.55 -11.17
CA ALA A 228 -6.98 13.22 -11.30
C ALA A 228 -7.87 13.15 -12.56
N VAL A 229 -7.90 11.98 -13.20
CA VAL A 229 -8.78 11.69 -14.32
C VAL A 229 -9.46 10.34 -14.12
N ARG A 230 -10.75 10.25 -14.44
CA ARG A 230 -11.57 9.03 -14.40
C ARG A 230 -12.45 8.95 -15.64
N VAL A 231 -12.76 7.73 -16.05
CA VAL A 231 -13.71 7.46 -17.14
C VAL A 231 -14.93 6.82 -16.53
N ALA A 232 -16.11 7.36 -16.83
CA ALA A 232 -17.39 6.87 -16.36
C ALA A 232 -18.44 7.06 -17.46
N ASN A 233 -19.53 6.30 -17.37
CA ASN A 233 -20.70 6.49 -18.22
C ASN A 233 -21.62 7.51 -17.54
N PHE A 234 -21.84 8.64 -18.20
CA PHE A 234 -22.83 9.64 -17.79
C PHE A 234 -24.03 9.50 -18.73
N GLN A 235 -25.22 9.40 -18.16
CA GLN A 235 -26.50 9.41 -18.89
C GLN A 235 -27.07 10.82 -18.89
#